data_AF-A0A0B4ERN9-F1
#
_entry.id   AF-A0A0B4ERN9-F1
#
_cell.length_a   1.000
_cell.length_b   1.000
_cell.length_c   1.000
_cell.angle_alpha   90.00
_cell.angle_beta   90.00
_cell.angle_gamma   90.00
#
_symmetry.space_group_name_H-M   'P 1'
#
loop_
_entity.id
_entity.type
_entity.pdbx_description
1 polymer ?
#
loop_
_entity_poly.entity_id
_entity_poly.type
_entity_poly.pdbx_seq_one_letter_code
_entity_poly.pdbx_strand_id
1 'polypeptide(L)' 'GLAARLIGAAVADVEGTVWLLCHPELEGVYQRMGFTQDTLLPQSLSERLVRYKRNKPMIAMGLEPLVRSTSDNV' A
#
# COMPACT_ATOMS: atom_id res chain seq x y z
N GLY A 1 -17.53 1.26 4.30
CA GLY A 1 -17.71 -0.20 4.42
C GLY A 1 -16.78 -0.77 5.48
N LEU A 2 -17.06 -1.98 5.98
CA LEU A 2 -16.28 -2.60 7.07
C LEU A 2 -14.79 -2.76 6.72
N ALA A 3 -14.47 -3.21 5.51
CA ALA A 3 -13.09 -3.36 5.04
C ALA A 3 -12.27 -2.07 5.14
N ALA A 4 -12.83 -0.93 4.72
CA ALA A 4 -12.16 0.37 4.82
C ALA A 4 -11.83 0.75 6.26
N ARG A 5 -12.74 0.47 7.21
CA ARG A 5 -12.52 0.77 8.63
C ARG A 5 -11.46 -0.14 9.24
N LEU A 6 -11.46 -1.43 8.89
CA LEU A 6 -10.46 -2.38 9.38
C LEU A 6 -9.07 -2.03 8.85
N ILE A 7 -8.96 -1.76 7.55
CA ILE A 7 -7.70 -1.36 6.93
C ILE A 7 -7.22 -0.04 7.53
N GLY A 8 -8.11 0.96 7.62
CA GLY A 8 -7.79 2.25 8.23
C GLY A 8 -7.28 2.13 9.67
N ALA A 9 -7.90 1.27 10.49
CA ALA A 9 -7.43 1.02 11.85
C ALA A 9 -6.08 0.27 11.87
N ALA A 10 -5.88 -0.71 10.99
CA ALA A 10 -4.64 -1.47 10.93
C ALA A 10 -3.44 -0.64 10.49
N VAL A 11 -3.64 0.34 9.60
CA VAL A 11 -2.56 1.22 9.12
C VAL A 11 -2.34 2.45 10.02
N ALA A 12 -3.26 2.76 10.92
CA ALA A 12 -3.20 3.98 11.74
C ALA A 12 -1.99 4.02 12.69
N ASP A 13 -1.51 2.86 13.15
CA ASP A 13 -0.40 2.72 14.10
C ASP A 13 0.90 2.28 13.41
N VAL A 14 0.94 2.30 12.07
CA VAL A 14 2.12 1.90 11.30
C VAL A 14 2.90 3.14 10.89
N GLU A 15 4.12 3.28 11.42
CA GLU A 15 5.00 4.41 11.14
C GLU A 15 5.65 4.34 9.74
N GLY A 16 5.66 3.17 9.10
CA GLY A 16 6.27 2.93 7.79
C GLY A 16 5.28 2.78 6.64
N THR A 17 5.78 2.80 5.40
CA THR A 17 4.96 2.53 4.21
C THR A 17 4.32 1.15 4.29
N VAL A 18 2.98 1.12 4.24
CA VAL A 18 2.22 -0.12 4.22
C VAL A 18 2.12 -0.60 2.79
N TRP A 19 2.63 -1.81 2.54
CA TRP A 19 2.60 -2.43 1.22
C TRP A 19 1.50 -3.49 1.14
N LEU A 20 0.72 -3.42 0.07
CA LEU A 20 -0.34 -4.37 -0.23
C LEU A 20 -0.09 -4.99 -1.61
N LEU A 21 -0.20 -6.32 -1.67
CA LEU A 21 -0.25 -7.08 -2.91
C LEU A 21 -1.69 -7.54 -3.13
N CYS A 22 -2.35 -7.05 -4.18
CA CYS A 22 -3.76 -7.34 -4.42
C CYS A 22 -4.10 -7.56 -5.90
N HIS A 23 -5.32 -8.03 -6.16
CA HIS A 23 -5.82 -8.22 -7.52
C HIS A 23 -6.15 -6.87 -8.16
N PRO A 24 -5.89 -6.66 -9.47
CA PRO A 24 -6.16 -5.39 -10.14
C PRO A 24 -7.62 -4.94 -10.05
N GLU A 25 -8.58 -5.87 -10.01
CA GLU A 25 -10.01 -5.52 -9.84
C GLU A 25 -10.33 -4.83 -8.50
N LEU A 26 -9.47 -4.99 -7.49
CA LEU A 26 -9.64 -4.34 -6.19
C LEU A 26 -8.90 -3.01 -6.09
N GLU A 27 -8.17 -2.62 -7.13
CA GLU A 27 -7.39 -1.38 -7.15
C GLU A 27 -8.24 -0.16 -6.76
N GLY A 28 -9.40 0.04 -7.40
CA GLY A 28 -10.27 1.18 -7.11
C GLY A 28 -10.89 1.16 -5.70
N VAL A 29 -10.86 0.02 -5.00
CA VAL A 29 -11.26 -0.07 -3.60
C VAL A 29 -10.15 0.48 -2.70
N TYR A 30 -8.89 0.09 -2.96
CA TYR A 30 -7.74 0.52 -2.16
C TYR A 30 -7.29 1.95 -2.50
N GLN A 31 -7.41 2.40 -3.76
CA GLN A 31 -7.17 3.80 -4.14
C GLN A 31 -8.04 4.77 -3.33
N ARG A 32 -9.32 4.43 -3.10
CA ARG A 32 -10.21 5.23 -2.25
C ARG A 32 -9.82 5.25 -0.77
N MET A 33 -8.95 4.33 -0.34
CA MET A 33 -8.40 4.28 1.02
C MET A 33 -7.02 4.97 1.09
N GLY A 34 -6.51 5.53 -0.01
CA GLY A 34 -5.23 6.26 -0.07
C GLY A 34 -4.05 5.43 -0.58
N PHE A 35 -4.25 4.16 -0.94
CA PHE A 35 -3.17 3.36 -1.54
C PHE A 35 -2.91 3.83 -2.98
N THR A 36 -1.65 3.84 -3.40
CA THR A 36 -1.24 4.20 -4.76
C THR A 36 -0.22 3.20 -5.33
N GLN A 37 -0.13 3.09 -6.65
CA GLN A 37 0.94 2.34 -7.31
C GLN A 37 2.22 3.17 -7.48
N ASP A 38 2.14 4.49 -7.27
CA ASP A 38 3.23 5.44 -7.52
C ASP A 38 4.33 5.45 -6.45
N THR A 39 4.27 4.49 -5.52
CA THR A 39 5.25 4.32 -4.46
C THR A 39 6.43 3.48 -4.93
N LEU A 40 7.65 3.85 -4.51
CA LEU A 40 8.87 3.11 -4.82
C LEU A 40 8.89 1.73 -4.14
N LEU A 41 8.52 0.69 -4.88
CA LEU A 41 8.44 -0.68 -4.37
C LEU A 41 9.84 -1.21 -3.98
N PRO A 42 10.06 -1.63 -2.72
CA PRO A 42 11.31 -2.25 -2.29
C PRO A 42 11.63 -3.51 -3.10
N GLN A 43 12.91 -3.73 -3.38
CA GLN A 43 13.37 -4.85 -4.21
C GLN A 43 12.87 -6.21 -3.70
N SER A 44 12.90 -6.44 -2.38
CA SER A 44 12.43 -7.68 -1.76
C SER A 44 10.94 -7.95 -2.00
N LEU A 45 10.10 -6.91 -2.07
CA LEU A 45 8.68 -7.03 -2.38
C LEU A 45 8.45 -7.17 -3.88
N SER A 46 9.25 -6.51 -4.71
CA SER A 46 9.22 -6.66 -6.17
C SER A 46 9.48 -8.12 -6.57
N GLU A 47 10.47 -8.77 -5.98
CA GLU A 47 10.75 -10.18 -6.22
C GLU A 47 9.59 -11.10 -5.82
N ARG A 48 8.94 -10.81 -4.69
CA ARG A 48 7.73 -11.54 -4.26
C ARG A 48 6.58 -11.33 -5.23
N LEU A 49 6.33 -10.09 -5.65
CA LEU A 49 5.31 -9.75 -6.64
C LEU A 49 5.53 -10.51 -7.95
N VAL A 50 6.76 -10.54 -8.47
CA VAL A 50 7.09 -11.28 -9.71
C VAL A 50 6.76 -12.77 -9.57
N ARG A 51 7.07 -13.40 -8.43
CA ARG A 51 6.75 -14.82 -8.20
C ARG A 51 5.24 -15.06 -8.18
N TYR A 52 4.48 -14.21 -7.49
CA TYR A 52 3.03 -14.35 -7.40
C TYR A 52 2.31 -14.05 -8.74
N LYS A 53 2.83 -13.08 -9.51
CA LYS A 53 2.31 -12.75 -10.86
C LYS A 53 2.40 -13.89 -11.86
N ARG A 54 3.23 -14.91 -11.61
CA ARG A 54 3.33 -16.11 -12.47
C ARG A 54 2.06 -16.95 -12.48
N ASN A 55 1.31 -16.95 -11.37
CA ASN A 55 0.13 -17.79 -11.20
C ASN A 55 -1.18 -17.00 -11.20
N LYS A 56 -1.16 -15.71 -10.79
CA LYS A 56 -2.36 -14.86 -10.74
C LYS A 56 -2.01 -13.40 -11.03
N PRO A 57 -2.85 -12.64 -11.76
CA PRO A 57 -2.65 -11.20 -11.92
C PRO A 57 -2.67 -10.52 -10.55
N MET A 58 -1.60 -9.79 -10.27
CA MET A 58 -1.40 -9.10 -9.00
C MET A 58 -0.66 -7.79 -9.23
N ILE A 59 -1.06 -6.78 -8.47
CA ILE A 59 -0.45 -5.45 -8.42
C ILE A 59 0.08 -5.19 -7.02
N ALA A 60 1.04 -4.29 -6.91
CA ALA A 60 1.49 -3.76 -5.63
C ALA A 60 0.99 -2.33 -5.49
N MET A 61 0.52 -2.00 -4.29
CA MET A 61 0.14 -0.64 -3.92
C MET A 61 0.76 -0.30 -2.57
N GLY A 62 1.27 0.92 -2.43
CA GLY A 62 1.78 1.47 -1.19
C GLY A 62 0.81 2.49 -0.61
N LEU A 63 0.69 2.49 0.71
CA LEU A 63 0.14 3.61 1.48
C LEU A 63 1.30 4.19 2.28
N GLU A 64 1.74 5.38 1.89
CA GLU A 64 2.61 6.17 2.75
C GLU A 64 1.73 6.72 3.87
N PRO A 65 1.99 6.34 5.14
CA PRO A 65 1.37 7.06 6.23
C PRO A 65 1.73 8.53 6.03
N LEU A 66 0.76 9.43 6.22
CA LEU A 66 1.01 10.86 6.31
C LEU A 66 1.98 11.05 7.46
N VAL A 67 3.28 10.93 7.17
CA VAL A 67 4.34 11.51 7.97
C VAL A 67 3.91 12.95 8.05
N ARG A 68 3.40 13.35 9.22
CA ARG A 68 3.36 14.75 9.57
C ARG A 68 4.79 15.19 9.31
N SER A 69 5.01 15.92 8.23
CA SER A 69 6.28 16.55 7.99
C SER A 69 6.51 17.48 9.16
N THR A 70 7.11 16.97 10.24
CA THR A 70 8.16 17.70 10.93
C THR A 70 9.33 17.77 9.94
N SER A 71 9.11 18.55 8.87
CA SER A 71 10.16 19.41 8.39
C SER A 71 10.33 20.44 9.49
N ASP A 72 11.17 20.08 10.47
CA ASP A 72 11.98 21.07 11.15
C ASP A 72 12.60 21.98 10.08
N ASN A 73 12.30 23.28 10.18
CA ASN A 73 13.26 24.39 10.09
C ASN A 73 12.51 25.72 9.85
N VAL A 74 12.46 26.58 10.88
CA VAL A 74 13.40 27.69 11.12
C VAL A 74 13.33 28.09 12.59
#